data_AF-A0A0H5RYN3-F1
#
_entry.id   AF-A0A0H5RYN3-F1
#
_cell.length_a   1.000
_cell.length_b   1.000
_cell.length_c   1.000
_cell.angle_alpha   90.00
_cell.angle_beta   90.00
_cell.angle_gamma   90.00
#
_symmetry.space_group_name_H-M   'P 1'
#
loop_
_entity.id
_entity.type
_entity.pdbx_description
1 polymer ?
#
loop_
_entity_poly.entity_id
_entity_poly.type
_entity_poly.pdbx_seq_one_letter_code
_entity_poly.pdbx_strand_id
1 'polypeptide(L)'
;MNSGVDQSAGWSADDVRQFAGTAYAAGQKLAGAAGWSNTGATQTLLWGDFQGSGRTPYRVQVNLVGPTYKCSCPSRQFPCKHVVGLVLRWSGGSVEASEAPAGGVEASAPTSPKPPREVSEKAIAARQRSVAEGLEQLDRWIEDQIRNGISGISTDPYGGWCEPIAKRMVDAKAPGLAGWVRSLPGYLTHDEWPRMIIEDLGLMRLLTKAYRTIDTLPEETAAAVRRHIGFTVSRAEVLATDPVTDTWQVLGYAETLEDRYTTRRMWLSGSATGLLVNVQSTAPSGASFDNRLTPGREFTGGVHLYPGGPSSFRVAIPDGDVPTVPIQRLNVAGTGIDDALAARALALAVDPWLLRYPAIVTARAVQHSRPKRRHLADADGNALPAICDDDRWARLQAGTGGRLQPLLVEITPDGVDPLAMLNDAAPSRLTGPAVTAL
;
A
#
# COMPACT_ATOMS: atom_id res chain seq x y z
N MET A 1 25.70 36.01 22.89
CA MET A 1 26.36 34.86 22.24
C MET A 1 25.37 34.28 21.26
N ASN A 2 25.58 34.55 19.97
CA ASN A 2 24.76 34.10 18.86
C ASN A 2 24.76 32.57 18.78
N SER A 3 23.63 31.94 19.08
CA SER A 3 23.40 30.54 18.72
C SER A 3 22.79 30.54 17.33
N GLY A 4 23.65 30.58 16.31
CA GLY A 4 23.23 30.40 14.92
C GLY A 4 22.60 29.02 14.78
N VAL A 5 21.35 28.98 14.31
CA VAL A 5 20.71 27.75 13.84
C VAL A 5 21.61 27.19 12.73
N ASP A 6 22.08 25.97 12.92
CA ASP A 6 22.85 25.23 11.93
C ASP A 6 22.00 25.08 10.65
N GLN A 7 22.37 25.79 9.59
CA GLN A 7 21.67 25.80 8.29
C GLN A 7 21.85 24.49 7.50
N SER A 8 22.46 23.47 8.10
CA SER A 8 22.68 22.15 7.48
C SER A 8 21.46 21.21 7.53
N ALA A 9 20.35 21.61 8.16
CA ALA A 9 19.11 20.82 8.26
C ALA A 9 18.04 21.17 7.18
N GLY A 10 18.46 21.71 6.04
CA GLY A 10 17.56 22.00 4.92
C GLY A 10 17.19 20.73 4.15
N TRP A 11 15.93 20.61 3.72
CA TRP A 11 15.55 19.58 2.73
C TRP A 11 16.39 19.74 1.47
N SER A 12 16.93 18.65 0.94
CA SER A 12 17.66 18.67 -0.33
C SER A 12 16.73 19.02 -1.49
N ALA A 13 17.29 19.45 -2.62
CA ALA A 13 16.50 19.72 -3.81
C ALA A 13 15.68 18.49 -4.27
N ASP A 14 16.18 17.29 -4.02
CA ASP A 14 15.53 16.03 -4.33
C ASP A 14 14.39 15.72 -3.34
N ASP A 15 14.58 15.99 -2.04
CA ASP A 15 13.51 15.87 -1.03
C ASP A 15 12.33 16.79 -1.37
N VAL A 16 12.61 18.03 -1.80
CA VAL A 16 11.57 18.98 -2.21
C VAL A 16 10.87 18.53 -3.49
N ARG A 17 11.58 17.92 -4.45
CA ARG A 17 10.97 17.35 -5.67
C ARG A 17 10.07 16.18 -5.36
N GLN A 18 10.52 15.27 -4.49
CA GLN A 18 9.73 14.12 -4.05
C GLN A 18 8.46 14.57 -3.30
N PHE A 19 8.60 15.55 -2.40
CA PHE A 19 7.48 16.16 -1.69
C PHE A 19 6.49 16.85 -2.65
N ALA A 20 6.99 17.60 -3.63
CA ALA A 20 6.15 18.46 -4.47
C ALA A 20 5.39 17.72 -5.57
N GLY A 21 5.89 16.57 -6.04
CA GLY A 21 5.31 15.84 -7.16
C GLY A 21 4.98 16.74 -8.36
N THR A 22 3.76 16.64 -8.89
CA THR A 22 3.30 17.44 -10.04
C THR A 22 3.14 18.93 -9.73
N ALA A 23 3.14 19.35 -8.47
CA ALA A 23 3.05 20.75 -8.07
C ALA A 23 4.40 21.49 -8.13
N TYR A 24 5.52 20.78 -8.37
CA TYR A 24 6.88 21.36 -8.33
C TYR A 24 7.03 22.58 -9.23
N ALA A 25 6.70 22.46 -10.53
CA ALA A 25 6.85 23.56 -11.48
C ALA A 25 5.96 24.77 -11.14
N ALA A 26 4.76 24.53 -10.60
CA ALA A 26 3.86 25.60 -10.19
C ALA A 26 4.32 26.27 -8.88
N GLY A 27 4.86 25.50 -7.94
CA GLY A 27 5.41 26.01 -6.68
C GLY A 27 6.72 26.78 -6.88
N GLN A 28 7.58 26.36 -7.82
CA GLN A 28 8.82 27.06 -8.15
C GLN A 28 8.57 28.50 -8.60
N LYS A 29 7.49 28.73 -9.37
CA LYS A 29 7.06 30.10 -9.76
C LYS A 29 6.68 30.96 -8.56
N LEU A 30 6.20 30.35 -7.47
CA LEU A 30 5.79 31.07 -6.27
C LEU A 30 6.92 31.28 -5.26
N ALA A 31 7.96 30.43 -5.27
CA ALA A 31 9.07 30.53 -4.32
C ALA A 31 9.74 31.92 -4.33
N GLY A 32 9.93 32.50 -5.52
CA GLY A 32 10.53 33.83 -5.73
C GLY A 32 9.52 34.97 -5.89
N ALA A 33 8.21 34.73 -5.77
CA ALA A 33 7.20 35.76 -6.00
C ALA A 33 7.12 36.77 -4.84
N ALA A 34 6.86 38.05 -5.14
CA ALA A 34 6.68 39.13 -4.16
C ALA A 34 5.39 39.00 -3.30
N GLY A 35 4.65 37.90 -3.42
CA GLY A 35 3.39 37.67 -2.71
C GLY A 35 3.52 37.09 -1.31
N TRP A 36 4.73 36.74 -0.85
CA TRP A 36 4.96 36.19 0.48
C TRP A 36 5.09 37.28 1.54
N SER A 37 4.38 37.09 2.66
CA SER A 37 4.53 37.88 3.88
C SER A 37 4.43 36.98 5.11
N ASN A 38 4.79 37.50 6.29
CA ASN A 38 4.74 36.78 7.57
C ASN A 38 5.41 35.40 7.53
N THR A 39 6.50 35.25 6.76
CA THR A 39 7.21 33.98 6.66
C THR A 39 8.12 33.78 7.85
N GLY A 40 8.15 32.56 8.40
CA GLY A 40 9.10 32.20 9.44
C GLY A 40 9.25 30.69 9.54
N ALA A 41 10.35 30.27 10.17
CA ALA A 41 10.62 28.87 10.44
C ALA A 41 11.12 28.67 11.88
N THR A 42 10.74 27.54 12.48
CA THR A 42 11.43 26.92 13.62
C THR A 42 12.10 25.64 13.14
N GLN A 43 12.68 24.85 14.05
CA GLN A 43 13.19 23.51 13.74
C GLN A 43 12.09 22.55 13.23
N THR A 44 10.82 22.83 13.53
CA THR A 44 9.71 21.87 13.30
C THR A 44 8.55 22.43 12.49
N LEU A 45 8.45 23.75 12.33
CA LEU A 45 7.34 24.40 11.66
C LEU A 45 7.86 25.47 10.70
N LEU A 46 7.28 25.49 9.51
CA LEU A 46 7.47 26.52 8.49
C LEU A 46 6.11 27.16 8.21
N TRP A 47 6.03 28.47 8.18
CA TRP A 47 4.78 29.19 7.90
C TRP A 47 4.99 30.41 7.00
N GLY A 48 3.90 30.88 6.40
CA GLY A 48 3.86 32.09 5.60
C GLY A 48 2.47 32.38 5.08
N ASP A 49 2.21 33.65 4.79
CA ASP A 49 1.00 34.12 4.15
C ASP A 49 1.31 34.44 2.68
N PHE A 50 0.50 33.92 1.75
CA PHE A 50 0.66 34.18 0.32
C PHE A 50 -0.51 35.00 -0.24
N GLN A 51 -0.22 36.19 -0.75
CA GLN A 51 -1.19 37.05 -1.40
C GLN A 51 -1.60 36.47 -2.78
N GLY A 52 -2.75 35.79 -2.79
CA GLY A 52 -3.39 35.31 -4.00
C GLY A 52 -4.24 36.38 -4.70
N SER A 53 -5.14 35.93 -5.59
CA SER A 53 -6.10 36.78 -6.29
C SER A 53 -7.26 37.30 -5.42
N GLY A 54 -7.41 36.81 -4.19
CA GLY A 54 -8.44 37.23 -3.25
C GLY A 54 -7.96 38.29 -2.26
N ARG A 55 -8.89 38.92 -1.52
CA ARG A 55 -8.59 39.95 -0.53
C ARG A 55 -7.84 39.44 0.72
N THR A 56 -8.00 38.17 1.05
CA THR A 56 -7.37 37.55 2.22
C THR A 56 -6.20 36.66 1.77
N PRO A 57 -4.96 36.88 2.27
CA PRO A 57 -3.83 36.00 1.98
C PRO A 57 -4.10 34.54 2.36
N TYR A 58 -3.57 33.62 1.57
CA TYR A 58 -3.61 32.20 1.90
C TYR A 58 -2.57 31.90 2.97
N ARG A 59 -3.01 31.40 4.12
CA ARG A 59 -2.12 30.98 5.20
C ARG A 59 -1.60 29.59 4.90
N VAL A 60 -0.28 29.43 4.94
CA VAL A 60 0.44 28.20 4.63
C VAL A 60 1.27 27.80 5.84
N GLN A 61 1.17 26.54 6.24
CA GLN A 61 1.92 25.95 7.34
C GLN A 61 2.40 24.56 6.94
N VAL A 62 3.65 24.23 7.25
CA VAL A 62 4.32 22.98 6.89
C VAL A 62 5.09 22.48 8.12
N ASN A 63 4.89 21.22 8.49
CA ASN A 63 5.71 20.55 9.48
C ASN A 63 7.01 20.08 8.82
N LEU A 64 8.16 20.41 9.42
CA LEU A 64 9.48 20.06 8.90
C LEU A 64 9.97 18.69 9.40
N VAL A 65 9.33 18.13 10.44
CA VAL A 65 9.65 16.84 11.06
C VAL A 65 8.68 15.73 10.59
N GLY A 66 7.67 16.06 9.78
CA GLY A 66 6.72 15.09 9.22
C GLY A 66 5.79 15.68 8.14
N PRO A 67 5.05 14.87 7.38
CA PRO A 67 4.42 15.26 6.11
C PRO A 67 3.07 16.01 6.25
N THR A 68 2.88 16.78 7.32
CA THR A 68 1.63 17.52 7.53
C THR A 68 1.78 18.97 7.10
N TYR A 69 0.90 19.40 6.20
CA TYR A 69 0.83 20.79 5.76
C TYR A 69 -0.62 21.24 5.67
N LYS A 70 -0.84 22.54 5.87
CA LYS A 70 -2.15 23.19 5.75
C LYS A 70 -2.00 24.42 4.89
N CYS A 71 -2.90 24.58 3.93
CA CYS A 71 -3.03 25.80 3.15
C CYS A 71 -4.50 26.19 3.06
N SER A 72 -4.84 27.45 3.31
CA SER A 72 -6.22 27.94 3.20
C SER A 72 -6.68 28.20 1.75
N CYS A 73 -5.88 27.86 0.74
CA CYS A 73 -6.25 28.05 -0.66
C CYS A 73 -7.28 27.00 -1.12
N PRO A 74 -8.15 27.32 -2.10
CA PRO A 74 -9.21 26.42 -2.57
C PRO A 74 -8.73 25.29 -3.51
N SER A 75 -7.41 25.07 -3.62
CA SER A 75 -6.83 24.05 -4.51
C SER A 75 -7.26 22.64 -4.10
N ARG A 76 -7.59 21.80 -5.08
CA ARG A 76 -7.83 20.35 -4.89
C ARG A 76 -6.58 19.48 -5.14
N GLN A 77 -5.48 20.10 -5.57
CA GLN A 77 -4.17 19.46 -5.72
C GLN A 77 -3.36 19.63 -4.41
N PHE A 78 -2.82 18.52 -3.90
CA PHE A 78 -2.08 18.46 -2.63
C PHE A 78 -0.75 17.69 -2.81
N PRO A 79 0.40 18.24 -2.33
CA PRO A 79 0.56 19.59 -1.80
C PRO A 79 0.25 20.64 -2.88
N CYS A 80 -0.40 21.74 -2.49
CA CYS A 80 -0.72 22.80 -3.45
C CYS A 80 0.54 23.60 -3.78
N LYS A 81 0.51 24.36 -4.88
CA LYS A 81 1.62 25.23 -5.29
C LYS A 81 2.10 26.22 -4.20
N HIS A 82 1.23 26.62 -3.26
CA HIS A 82 1.62 27.52 -2.17
C HIS A 82 2.44 26.78 -1.11
N VAL A 83 2.04 25.56 -0.73
CA VAL A 83 2.82 24.70 0.18
C VAL A 83 4.20 24.42 -0.40
N VAL A 84 4.25 24.00 -1.66
CA VAL A 84 5.51 23.75 -2.37
C VAL A 84 6.34 25.02 -2.51
N GLY A 85 5.71 26.15 -2.85
CA GLY A 85 6.40 27.44 -2.97
C GLY A 85 7.04 27.91 -1.66
N LEU A 86 6.39 27.68 -0.52
CA LEU A 86 6.94 28.03 0.80
C LEU A 86 8.13 27.13 1.16
N VAL A 87 8.04 25.82 0.93
CA VAL A 87 9.13 24.88 1.15
C VAL A 87 10.33 25.22 0.28
N LEU A 88 10.11 25.50 -1.01
CA LEU A 88 11.18 25.91 -1.93
C LEU A 88 11.85 27.21 -1.48
N ARG A 89 11.07 28.18 -1.00
CA ARG A 89 11.59 29.45 -0.48
C ARG A 89 12.46 29.25 0.77
N TRP A 90 12.04 28.38 1.68
CA TRP A 90 12.81 28.01 2.87
C TRP A 90 14.09 27.25 2.50
N SER A 91 14.01 26.26 1.61
CA SER A 91 15.19 25.52 1.12
C SER A 91 16.20 26.42 0.38
N GLY A 92 15.73 27.51 -0.24
CA GLY A 92 16.55 28.53 -0.88
C GLY A 92 17.07 29.61 0.07
N GLY A 93 16.97 29.41 1.40
CA GLY A 93 17.49 30.34 2.41
C GLY A 93 16.73 31.68 2.51
N SER A 94 15.54 31.78 1.91
CA SER A 94 14.76 33.02 1.82
C SER A 94 13.64 33.13 2.87
N VAL A 95 13.72 32.33 3.94
CA VAL A 95 12.85 32.38 5.13
C VAL A 95 13.72 32.35 6.37
N GLU A 96 13.57 33.36 7.24
CA GLU A 96 14.35 33.48 8.46
C GLU A 96 13.77 32.65 9.60
N ALA A 97 14.64 32.25 10.54
CA ALA A 97 14.21 31.62 11.78
C ALA A 97 13.48 32.65 12.66
N SER A 98 12.33 32.28 13.23
CA SER A 98 11.52 33.17 14.07
C SER A 98 10.77 32.37 15.12
N GLU A 99 10.31 33.03 16.19
CA GLU A 99 9.42 32.39 17.16
C GLU A 99 8.04 32.13 16.54
N ALA A 100 7.49 30.94 16.76
CA ALA A 100 6.22 30.55 16.17
C ALA A 100 5.07 31.42 16.72
N PRO A 101 4.16 31.92 15.86
CA PRO A 101 3.00 32.67 16.32
C PRO A 101 2.06 31.78 17.17
N ALA A 102 1.50 32.35 18.24
CA ALA A 102 0.50 31.68 19.07
C ALA A 102 -0.73 31.31 18.22
N GLY A 103 -1.04 30.01 18.13
CA GLY A 103 -2.09 29.47 17.25
C GLY A 103 -1.58 28.84 15.94
N GLY A 104 -0.28 28.57 15.82
CA GLY A 104 0.28 27.64 14.84
C GLY A 104 -0.36 26.25 14.94
N VAL A 105 -0.26 25.43 13.89
CA VAL A 105 -0.86 24.08 13.83
C VAL A 105 -0.55 23.31 15.12
N GLU A 106 -1.50 23.26 16.07
CA GLU A 106 -1.60 22.11 16.95
C GLU A 106 -1.75 20.95 15.99
N ALA A 107 -0.73 20.09 15.98
CA ALA A 107 -0.84 18.81 15.34
C ALA A 107 -2.21 18.28 15.76
N SER A 108 -3.11 18.09 14.79
CA SER A 108 -3.96 16.92 14.90
C SER A 108 -2.97 15.78 14.92
N ALA A 109 -2.49 15.44 16.13
CA ALA A 109 -1.97 14.13 16.40
C ALA A 109 -2.94 13.18 15.70
N PRO A 110 -2.48 12.14 14.99
CA PRO A 110 -3.38 11.05 14.67
C PRO A 110 -4.10 10.78 15.98
N THR A 111 -5.42 11.01 16.00
CA THR A 111 -6.21 10.83 17.22
C THR A 111 -5.74 9.52 17.78
N SER A 112 -5.05 9.55 18.92
CA SER A 112 -4.55 8.35 19.57
C SER A 112 -5.72 7.40 19.53
N PRO A 113 -5.58 6.20 18.91
CA PRO A 113 -6.72 5.32 18.72
C PRO A 113 -7.43 5.27 20.06
N LYS A 114 -8.71 5.67 20.07
CA LYS A 114 -9.50 5.63 21.31
C LYS A 114 -9.21 4.27 21.92
N PRO A 115 -8.83 4.21 23.21
CA PRO A 115 -8.49 2.94 23.85
C PRO A 115 -9.58 1.94 23.48
N PRO A 116 -9.22 0.70 23.06
CA PRO A 116 -10.18 -0.26 22.58
C PRO A 116 -11.33 -0.30 23.55
N ARG A 117 -12.49 0.22 23.12
CA ARG A 117 -13.67 0.16 23.97
C ARG A 117 -13.99 -1.32 23.98
N GLU A 118 -13.93 -1.95 25.16
CA GLU A 118 -14.35 -3.35 25.30
C GLU A 118 -15.69 -3.52 24.58
N VAL A 119 -15.62 -4.25 23.46
CA VAL A 119 -16.80 -4.48 22.64
C VAL A 119 -17.55 -5.56 23.39
N SER A 120 -18.73 -5.20 23.93
CA SER A 120 -19.53 -6.19 24.64
C SER A 120 -19.80 -7.41 23.76
N GLU A 121 -19.88 -8.59 24.37
CA GLU A 121 -20.25 -9.83 23.68
C GLU A 121 -21.55 -9.66 22.88
N LYS A 122 -22.49 -8.88 23.40
CA LYS A 122 -23.74 -8.52 22.72
C LYS A 122 -23.51 -7.74 21.42
N ALA A 123 -22.54 -6.84 21.38
CA ALA A 123 -22.19 -6.09 20.17
C ALA A 123 -21.47 -6.96 19.14
N ILE A 124 -20.63 -7.91 19.58
CA ILE A 124 -20.00 -8.92 18.71
C ILE A 124 -21.08 -9.81 18.09
N ALA A 125 -21.97 -10.37 18.90
CA ALA A 125 -23.07 -11.21 18.44
C ALA A 125 -24.04 -10.46 17.50
N ALA A 126 -24.33 -9.19 17.79
CA ALA A 126 -25.14 -8.36 16.90
C ALA A 126 -24.46 -8.15 15.54
N ARG A 127 -23.14 -7.87 15.51
CA ARG A 127 -22.39 -7.75 14.26
C ARG A 127 -22.39 -9.07 13.48
N GLN A 128 -22.15 -10.20 14.13
CA GLN A 128 -22.17 -11.52 13.49
C GLN A 128 -23.53 -11.82 12.86
N ARG A 129 -24.63 -11.50 13.56
CA ARG A 129 -25.98 -11.66 13.02
C ARG A 129 -26.23 -10.77 11.80
N SER A 130 -25.86 -9.49 11.87
CA SER A 130 -25.99 -8.57 10.72
C SER A 130 -25.20 -9.05 9.51
N VAL A 131 -23.98 -9.57 9.72
CA VAL A 131 -23.19 -10.16 8.65
C VAL A 131 -23.89 -11.39 8.07
N ALA A 132 -24.32 -12.34 8.90
CA ALA A 132 -25.00 -13.55 8.44
C ALA A 132 -26.25 -13.25 7.58
N GLU A 133 -27.12 -12.35 8.05
CA GLU A 133 -28.31 -11.89 7.31
C GLU A 133 -27.96 -11.20 5.98
N GLY A 134 -26.86 -10.43 5.96
CA GLY A 134 -26.34 -9.84 4.74
C GLY A 134 -25.84 -10.87 3.74
N LEU A 135 -25.09 -11.87 4.20
CA LEU A 135 -24.57 -12.93 3.33
C LEU A 135 -25.69 -13.80 2.75
N GLU A 136 -26.78 -14.02 3.48
CA GLU A 136 -27.99 -14.68 2.93
C GLU A 136 -28.68 -13.86 1.84
N GLN A 137 -28.67 -12.54 1.94
CA GLN A 137 -29.15 -11.67 0.85
C GLN A 137 -28.21 -11.72 -0.35
N LEU A 138 -26.90 -11.74 -0.13
CA LEU A 138 -25.90 -11.87 -1.19
C LEU A 138 -26.03 -13.21 -1.93
N ASP A 139 -26.17 -14.33 -1.22
CA ASP A 139 -26.34 -15.67 -1.81
C ASP A 139 -27.59 -15.72 -2.71
N ARG A 140 -28.72 -15.18 -2.24
CA ARG A 140 -29.94 -15.07 -3.06
C ARG A 140 -29.73 -14.18 -4.29
N TRP A 141 -29.07 -13.04 -4.12
CA TRP A 141 -28.77 -12.15 -5.24
C TRP A 141 -27.86 -12.82 -6.28
N ILE A 142 -26.85 -13.59 -5.86
CA ILE A 142 -25.99 -14.39 -6.74
C ILE A 142 -26.83 -15.43 -7.49
N GLU A 143 -27.71 -16.17 -6.79
CA GLU A 143 -28.59 -17.16 -7.43
C GLU A 143 -29.51 -16.53 -8.47
N ASP A 144 -30.02 -15.33 -8.21
CA ASP A 144 -30.82 -14.58 -9.18
C ASP A 144 -30.01 -14.17 -10.41
N GLN A 145 -28.72 -13.80 -10.26
CA GLN A 145 -27.86 -13.49 -11.40
C GLN A 145 -27.67 -14.71 -12.31
N ILE A 146 -27.44 -15.88 -11.70
CA ILE A 146 -27.24 -17.12 -12.45
C ILE A 146 -28.55 -17.57 -13.12
N ARG A 147 -29.69 -17.45 -12.42
CA ARG A 147 -31.00 -17.86 -12.95
C ARG A 147 -31.46 -17.00 -14.11
N ASN A 148 -31.30 -15.69 -14.02
CA ASN A 148 -31.78 -14.74 -15.02
C ASN A 148 -30.78 -14.50 -16.16
N GLY A 149 -29.53 -14.93 -15.97
CA GLY A 149 -28.42 -14.66 -16.89
C GLY A 149 -27.80 -13.28 -16.66
N ILE A 150 -26.54 -13.14 -17.07
CA ILE A 150 -25.71 -11.95 -16.78
C ILE A 150 -25.60 -10.99 -17.97
N SER A 151 -26.22 -11.28 -19.10
CA SER A 151 -26.11 -10.46 -20.33
C SER A 151 -26.68 -9.04 -20.19
N GLY A 152 -27.63 -8.84 -19.26
CA GLY A 152 -28.27 -7.54 -19.02
C GLY A 152 -27.45 -6.57 -18.16
N ILE A 153 -26.33 -7.02 -17.57
CA ILE A 153 -25.53 -6.20 -16.64
C ILE A 153 -25.04 -4.91 -17.29
N SER A 154 -24.65 -4.96 -18.57
CA SER A 154 -24.03 -3.83 -19.27
C SER A 154 -24.93 -2.61 -19.45
N THR A 155 -26.25 -2.72 -19.22
CA THR A 155 -27.19 -1.60 -19.36
C THR A 155 -27.04 -0.56 -18.24
N ASP A 156 -26.84 -1.02 -17.00
CA ASP A 156 -26.58 -0.14 -15.83
C ASP A 156 -25.73 -0.89 -14.79
N PRO A 157 -24.44 -1.12 -15.10
CA PRO A 157 -23.61 -2.04 -14.32
C PRO A 157 -23.23 -1.46 -12.96
N TYR A 158 -23.08 -0.15 -12.85
CA TYR A 158 -22.69 0.50 -11.61
C TYR A 158 -23.89 0.86 -10.73
N GLY A 159 -24.82 1.67 -11.25
CA GLY A 159 -25.89 2.26 -10.46
C GLY A 159 -27.01 1.27 -10.13
N GLY A 160 -27.45 0.53 -11.15
CA GLY A 160 -28.60 -0.36 -11.06
C GLY A 160 -28.26 -1.79 -10.64
N TRP A 161 -27.07 -2.28 -11.01
CA TRP A 161 -26.67 -3.67 -10.76
C TRP A 161 -25.85 -3.85 -9.48
N CYS A 162 -24.63 -3.29 -9.40
CA CYS A 162 -23.72 -3.60 -8.28
C CYS A 162 -23.98 -2.74 -7.02
N GLU A 163 -24.30 -1.46 -7.15
CA GLU A 163 -24.40 -0.55 -6.00
C GLU A 163 -25.51 -0.90 -5.00
N PRO A 164 -26.72 -1.34 -5.40
CA PRO A 164 -27.78 -1.68 -4.44
C PRO A 164 -27.39 -2.82 -3.51
N ILE A 165 -26.74 -3.86 -4.03
CA ILE A 165 -26.28 -4.99 -3.21
C ILE A 165 -25.02 -4.62 -2.41
N ALA A 166 -24.11 -3.80 -2.97
CA ALA A 166 -22.93 -3.33 -2.24
C ALA A 166 -23.31 -2.47 -1.01
N LYS A 167 -24.32 -1.60 -1.12
CA LYS A 167 -24.86 -0.85 0.03
C LYS A 167 -25.39 -1.79 1.12
N ARG A 168 -26.13 -2.85 0.74
CA ARG A 168 -26.60 -3.87 1.70
C ARG A 168 -25.44 -4.56 2.42
N MET A 169 -24.32 -4.83 1.72
CA MET A 169 -23.13 -5.40 2.37
C MET A 169 -22.50 -4.44 3.38
N VAL A 170 -22.47 -3.12 3.09
CA VAL A 170 -22.03 -2.11 4.07
C VAL A 170 -22.94 -2.09 5.29
N ASP A 171 -24.26 -2.09 5.09
CA ASP A 171 -25.25 -2.10 6.16
C ASP A 171 -25.12 -3.36 7.03
N ALA A 172 -24.87 -4.51 6.38
CA ALA A 172 -24.61 -5.80 6.99
C ALA A 172 -23.23 -5.92 7.67
N LYS A 173 -22.39 -4.88 7.67
CA LYS A 173 -21.04 -4.89 8.25
C LYS A 173 -20.05 -5.83 7.54
N ALA A 174 -20.24 -6.03 6.24
CA ALA A 174 -19.37 -6.79 5.34
C ALA A 174 -18.71 -5.88 4.26
N PRO A 175 -17.88 -4.90 4.66
CA PRO A 175 -17.32 -3.92 3.71
C PRO A 175 -16.37 -4.53 2.69
N GLY A 176 -15.73 -5.67 2.97
CA GLY A 176 -14.86 -6.36 2.01
C GLY A 176 -15.66 -6.86 0.80
N LEU A 177 -16.81 -7.51 1.04
CA LEU A 177 -17.74 -7.92 0.00
C LEU A 177 -18.37 -6.73 -0.73
N ALA A 178 -18.65 -5.62 -0.03
CA ALA A 178 -19.12 -4.40 -0.67
C ALA A 178 -18.11 -3.85 -1.69
N GLY A 179 -16.81 -3.85 -1.34
CA GLY A 179 -15.74 -3.45 -2.24
C GLY A 179 -15.61 -4.40 -3.43
N TRP A 180 -15.68 -5.71 -3.18
CA TRP A 180 -15.57 -6.73 -4.22
C TRP A 180 -16.74 -6.67 -5.21
N VAL A 181 -17.99 -6.50 -4.75
CA VAL A 181 -19.12 -6.34 -5.68
C VAL A 181 -18.97 -5.08 -6.54
N ARG A 182 -18.41 -3.99 -5.98
CA ARG A 182 -18.15 -2.75 -6.73
C ARG A 182 -17.02 -2.88 -7.75
N SER A 183 -16.16 -3.89 -7.67
CA SER A 183 -15.11 -4.10 -8.67
C SER A 183 -15.59 -4.87 -9.90
N LEU A 184 -16.66 -5.67 -9.78
CA LEU A 184 -17.17 -6.53 -10.88
C LEU A 184 -17.45 -5.77 -12.19
N PRO A 185 -18.07 -4.57 -12.19
CA PRO A 185 -18.27 -3.82 -13.43
C PRO A 185 -17.00 -3.49 -14.21
N GLY A 186 -15.84 -3.45 -13.53
CA GLY A 186 -14.55 -3.23 -14.18
C GLY A 186 -14.20 -4.32 -15.21
N TYR A 187 -14.70 -5.55 -15.00
CA TYR A 187 -14.49 -6.65 -15.94
C TYR A 187 -15.16 -6.46 -17.27
N LEU A 188 -16.22 -5.64 -17.39
CA LEU A 188 -16.94 -5.44 -18.67
C LEU A 188 -16.08 -4.87 -19.80
N THR A 189 -14.88 -4.39 -19.47
CA THR A 189 -13.88 -3.93 -20.44
C THR A 189 -13.06 -5.08 -21.06
N HIS A 190 -13.19 -6.29 -20.53
CA HIS A 190 -12.53 -7.51 -21.01
C HIS A 190 -13.43 -8.33 -21.92
N ASP A 191 -12.85 -8.98 -22.94
CA ASP A 191 -13.59 -9.90 -23.81
C ASP A 191 -14.15 -11.12 -23.06
N GLU A 192 -13.45 -11.56 -22.00
CA GLU A 192 -13.84 -12.69 -21.15
C GLU A 192 -14.68 -12.28 -19.92
N TRP A 193 -15.23 -11.07 -19.91
CA TRP A 193 -15.99 -10.55 -18.77
C TRP A 193 -17.06 -11.51 -18.21
N PRO A 194 -17.80 -12.31 -19.03
CA PRO A 194 -18.81 -13.21 -18.48
C PRO A 194 -18.18 -14.29 -17.59
N ARG A 195 -17.05 -14.85 -18.03
CA ARG A 195 -16.30 -15.85 -17.27
C ARG A 195 -15.80 -15.26 -15.95
N MET A 196 -15.18 -14.09 -16.01
CA MET A 196 -14.61 -13.41 -14.83
C MET A 196 -15.68 -13.05 -13.78
N ILE A 197 -16.83 -12.52 -14.21
CA ILE A 197 -17.94 -12.24 -13.28
C ILE A 197 -18.46 -13.54 -12.64
N ILE A 198 -18.64 -14.62 -13.41
CA ILE A 198 -19.13 -15.90 -12.87
C ILE A 198 -18.13 -16.49 -11.86
N GLU A 199 -16.84 -16.43 -12.14
CA GLU A 199 -15.78 -16.88 -11.22
C GLU A 199 -15.85 -16.13 -9.90
N ASP A 200 -15.93 -14.80 -9.94
CA ASP A 200 -16.03 -13.97 -8.73
C ASP A 200 -17.33 -14.19 -7.95
N LEU A 201 -18.47 -14.32 -8.64
CA LEU A 201 -19.74 -14.69 -7.98
C LEU A 201 -19.63 -16.07 -7.30
N GLY A 202 -18.93 -17.03 -7.93
CA GLY A 202 -18.64 -18.34 -7.36
C GLY A 202 -17.77 -18.25 -6.09
N LEU A 203 -16.71 -17.44 -6.13
CA LEU A 203 -15.84 -17.21 -4.97
C LEU A 203 -16.56 -16.47 -3.83
N MET A 204 -17.40 -15.47 -4.13
CA MET A 204 -18.26 -14.83 -3.13
C MET A 204 -19.23 -15.81 -2.48
N ARG A 205 -19.81 -16.73 -3.28
CA ARG A 205 -20.67 -17.79 -2.74
C ARG A 205 -19.90 -18.77 -1.86
N LEU A 206 -18.68 -19.12 -2.23
CA LEU A 206 -17.78 -19.92 -1.40
C LEU A 206 -17.52 -19.22 -0.06
N LEU A 207 -17.28 -17.90 -0.07
CA LEU A 207 -17.03 -17.10 1.14
C LEU A 207 -18.25 -17.09 2.07
N THR A 208 -19.44 -16.89 1.48
CA THR A 208 -20.70 -16.96 2.22
C THR A 208 -20.91 -18.31 2.88
N LYS A 209 -20.64 -19.42 2.17
CA LYS A 209 -20.74 -20.77 2.72
C LYS A 209 -19.71 -21.01 3.83
N ALA A 210 -18.46 -20.60 3.63
CA ALA A 210 -17.41 -20.72 4.62
C ALA A 210 -17.74 -19.95 5.92
N TYR A 211 -18.33 -18.76 5.81
CA TYR A 211 -18.77 -18.01 6.99
C TYR A 211 -19.88 -18.71 7.77
N ARG A 212 -20.84 -19.36 7.08
CA ARG A 212 -21.92 -20.11 7.76
C ARG A 212 -21.40 -21.25 8.62
N THR A 213 -20.26 -21.85 8.25
CA THR A 213 -19.64 -22.96 8.97
C THR A 213 -18.34 -22.55 9.67
N ILE A 214 -18.16 -21.25 9.94
CA ILE A 214 -16.86 -20.70 10.34
C ILE A 214 -16.29 -21.33 11.61
N ASP A 215 -17.14 -21.73 12.56
CA ASP A 215 -16.74 -22.33 13.82
C ASP A 215 -16.21 -23.77 13.66
N THR A 216 -16.38 -24.37 12.49
CA THR A 216 -15.85 -25.70 12.13
C THR A 216 -14.56 -25.63 11.32
N LEU A 217 -14.16 -24.44 10.89
CA LEU A 217 -12.96 -24.25 10.06
C LEU A 217 -11.69 -24.19 10.92
N PRO A 218 -10.53 -24.61 10.37
CA PRO A 218 -9.24 -24.30 10.99
C PRO A 218 -9.10 -22.81 11.26
N GLU A 219 -8.43 -22.46 12.36
CA GLU A 219 -8.33 -21.06 12.82
C GLU A 219 -7.79 -20.12 11.75
N GLU A 220 -6.77 -20.55 10.99
CA GLU A 220 -6.17 -19.77 9.91
C GLU A 220 -7.17 -19.49 8.77
N THR A 221 -7.94 -20.50 8.37
CA THR A 221 -8.98 -20.35 7.34
C THR A 221 -10.14 -19.49 7.86
N ALA A 222 -10.55 -19.65 9.11
CA ALA A 222 -11.57 -18.80 9.72
C ALA A 222 -11.12 -17.33 9.79
N ALA A 223 -9.84 -17.08 10.06
CA ALA A 223 -9.25 -15.74 10.01
C ALA A 223 -9.23 -15.17 8.58
N ALA A 224 -8.90 -15.97 7.56
CA ALA A 224 -8.98 -15.57 6.16
C ALA A 224 -10.43 -15.21 5.75
N VAL A 225 -11.42 -16.03 6.11
CA VAL A 225 -12.86 -15.74 5.88
C VAL A 225 -13.25 -14.40 6.50
N ARG A 226 -12.89 -14.17 7.77
CA ARG A 226 -13.16 -12.90 8.47
C ARG A 226 -12.51 -11.71 7.76
N ARG A 227 -11.25 -11.85 7.32
CA ARG A 227 -10.51 -10.82 6.58
C ARG A 227 -11.25 -10.43 5.28
N HIS A 228 -11.66 -11.39 4.46
CA HIS A 228 -12.34 -11.13 3.19
C HIS A 228 -13.74 -10.53 3.34
N ILE A 229 -14.44 -10.85 4.43
CA ILE A 229 -15.72 -10.18 4.77
C ILE A 229 -15.50 -8.72 5.18
N GLY A 230 -14.33 -8.40 5.77
CA GLY A 230 -13.98 -7.07 6.26
C GLY A 230 -14.03 -6.94 7.79
N PHE A 231 -13.87 -8.04 8.51
CA PHE A 231 -13.51 -7.96 9.94
C PHE A 231 -12.07 -7.46 10.06
N THR A 232 -11.86 -6.50 10.95
CA THR A 232 -10.56 -5.89 11.19
C THR A 232 -10.02 -6.38 12.53
N VAL A 233 -8.77 -6.83 12.55
CA VAL A 233 -8.01 -7.05 13.79
C VAL A 233 -7.25 -5.77 14.08
N SER A 234 -7.38 -5.23 15.29
CA SER A 234 -6.74 -3.96 15.62
C SER A 234 -5.22 -4.15 15.71
N ARG A 235 -4.45 -3.13 15.34
CA ARG A 235 -2.98 -3.19 15.47
C ARG A 235 -2.56 -3.44 16.93
N ALA A 236 -3.29 -2.88 17.90
CA ALA A 236 -3.02 -3.07 19.32
C ALA A 236 -3.18 -4.55 19.74
N GLU A 237 -4.24 -5.23 19.27
CA GLU A 237 -4.41 -6.68 19.49
C GLU A 237 -3.26 -7.48 18.89
N VAL A 238 -2.83 -7.14 17.67
CA VAL A 238 -1.70 -7.83 17.02
C VAL A 238 -0.41 -7.63 17.80
N LEU A 239 -0.10 -6.40 18.24
CA LEU A 239 1.09 -6.11 19.04
C LEU A 239 1.08 -6.75 20.44
N ALA A 240 -0.08 -7.22 20.92
CA ALA A 240 -0.19 -7.95 22.18
C ALA A 240 0.11 -9.46 22.04
N THR A 241 0.28 -9.97 20.81
CA THR A 241 0.68 -11.36 20.55
C THR A 241 2.19 -11.56 20.66
N ASP A 242 2.65 -12.81 20.71
CA ASP A 242 4.09 -13.10 20.75
C ASP A 242 4.78 -12.65 19.45
N PRO A 243 5.90 -11.90 19.56
CA PRO A 243 6.65 -11.46 18.39
C PRO A 243 7.52 -12.58 17.82
N VAL A 244 7.66 -12.60 16.49
CA VAL A 244 8.75 -13.30 15.81
C VAL A 244 9.95 -12.36 15.72
N THR A 245 11.02 -12.70 16.43
CA THR A 245 12.27 -11.92 16.41
C THR A 245 13.20 -12.46 15.33
N ASP A 246 13.69 -11.57 14.47
CA ASP A 246 14.66 -11.89 13.41
C ASP A 246 15.45 -10.63 13.02
N THR A 247 16.42 -10.80 12.13
CA THR A 247 16.97 -9.72 11.30
C THR A 247 16.20 -9.65 9.99
N TRP A 248 15.41 -8.59 9.84
CA TRP A 248 14.49 -8.38 8.73
C TRP A 248 15.13 -7.52 7.65
N GLN A 249 15.29 -8.07 6.46
CA GLN A 249 15.78 -7.36 5.27
C GLN A 249 14.60 -6.73 4.52
N VAL A 250 14.62 -5.42 4.30
CA VAL A 250 13.57 -4.69 3.57
C VAL A 250 13.81 -4.84 2.06
N LEU A 251 12.97 -5.65 1.41
CA LEU A 251 13.17 -6.13 0.04
C LEU A 251 12.46 -5.31 -1.05
N GLY A 252 11.60 -4.38 -0.70
CA GLY A 252 10.86 -3.58 -1.68
C GLY A 252 9.45 -3.31 -1.22
N TYR A 253 8.64 -2.73 -2.10
CA TYR A 253 7.24 -2.45 -1.80
C TYR A 253 6.35 -2.60 -3.03
N ALA A 254 5.06 -2.84 -2.77
CA ALA A 254 4.00 -2.71 -3.76
C ALA A 254 3.04 -1.61 -3.32
N GLU A 255 2.54 -0.82 -4.26
CA GLU A 255 1.51 0.18 -4.01
C GLU A 255 0.22 -0.16 -4.75
N THR A 256 -0.90 0.09 -4.10
CA THR A 256 -2.22 0.00 -4.71
C THR A 256 -2.89 1.36 -4.51
N LEU A 257 -3.20 2.01 -5.63
CA LEU A 257 -3.95 3.26 -5.63
C LEU A 257 -5.45 2.95 -5.56
N GLU A 258 -6.09 3.47 -4.54
CA GLU A 258 -7.53 3.52 -4.35
C GLU A 258 -7.98 4.99 -4.51
N ASP A 259 -9.28 5.24 -4.75
CA ASP A 259 -9.83 6.57 -5.12
C ASP A 259 -9.19 7.75 -4.35
N ARG A 260 -9.13 7.65 -3.01
CA ARG A 260 -8.60 8.71 -2.14
C ARG A 260 -7.40 8.28 -1.30
N TYR A 261 -6.97 7.04 -1.42
CA TYR A 261 -5.94 6.45 -0.57
C TYR A 261 -4.97 5.64 -1.40
N THR A 262 -3.71 5.62 -1.00
CA THR A 262 -2.74 4.66 -1.50
C THR A 262 -2.40 3.72 -0.36
N THR A 263 -2.43 2.42 -0.63
CA THR A 263 -1.98 1.37 0.27
C THR A 263 -0.60 0.90 -0.19
N ARG A 264 0.39 0.93 0.70
CA ARG A 264 1.75 0.41 0.48
C ARG A 264 1.97 -0.86 1.31
N ARG A 265 2.44 -1.92 0.66
CA ARG A 265 2.92 -3.16 1.28
C ARG A 265 4.44 -3.16 1.23
N MET A 266 5.11 -2.94 2.36
CA MET A 266 6.58 -3.00 2.46
C MET A 266 7.01 -4.42 2.81
N TRP A 267 7.68 -5.10 1.88
CA TRP A 267 8.07 -6.50 2.01
C TRP A 267 9.39 -6.68 2.78
N LEU A 268 9.39 -7.64 3.69
CA LEU A 268 10.46 -8.00 4.61
C LEU A 268 10.78 -9.48 4.47
N SER A 269 12.06 -9.85 4.51
CA SER A 269 12.49 -11.24 4.66
C SER A 269 13.28 -11.44 5.95
N GLY A 270 12.89 -12.43 6.73
CA GLY A 270 13.61 -12.85 7.93
C GLY A 270 14.86 -13.66 7.58
N SER A 271 16.01 -13.27 8.11
CA SER A 271 17.29 -13.90 7.78
C SER A 271 17.44 -15.30 8.39
N ALA A 272 16.99 -15.48 9.64
CA ALA A 272 17.05 -16.77 10.32
C ALA A 272 15.82 -17.63 10.03
N THR A 273 14.63 -17.01 9.95
CA THR A 273 13.35 -17.70 9.80
C THR A 273 12.97 -18.01 8.35
N GLY A 274 13.53 -17.26 7.38
CA GLY A 274 13.13 -17.33 5.97
C GLY A 274 11.72 -16.80 5.70
N LEU A 275 11.05 -16.19 6.67
CA LEU A 275 9.69 -15.68 6.51
C LEU A 275 9.65 -14.47 5.57
N LEU A 276 8.75 -14.50 4.61
CA LEU A 276 8.44 -13.37 3.72
C LEU A 276 7.12 -12.72 4.17
N VAL A 277 7.21 -11.51 4.73
CA VAL A 277 6.07 -10.79 5.33
C VAL A 277 6.05 -9.34 4.88
N ASN A 278 4.96 -8.60 5.15
CA ASN A 278 4.87 -7.19 4.82
C ASN A 278 4.28 -6.34 5.96
N VAL A 279 4.81 -5.12 6.10
CA VAL A 279 4.19 -4.05 6.87
C VAL A 279 3.32 -3.24 5.92
N GLN A 280 2.03 -3.15 6.22
CA GLN A 280 1.07 -2.42 5.41
C GLN A 280 0.82 -1.02 6.00
N SER A 281 0.93 0.01 5.16
CA SER A 281 0.60 1.39 5.49
C SER A 281 -0.41 1.94 4.48
N THR A 282 -1.38 2.73 4.95
CA THR A 282 -2.36 3.40 4.08
C THR A 282 -2.32 4.89 4.37
N ALA A 283 -2.22 5.69 3.33
CA ALA A 283 -2.17 7.14 3.41
C ALA A 283 -3.11 7.75 2.36
N PRO A 284 -3.66 8.97 2.56
CA PRO A 284 -4.36 9.66 1.49
C PRO A 284 -3.49 9.78 0.24
N SER A 285 -4.08 9.70 -0.96
CA SER A 285 -3.33 9.74 -2.22
C SER A 285 -2.47 11.02 -2.29
N GLY A 286 -1.16 10.87 -2.45
CA GLY A 286 -0.20 11.98 -2.46
C GLY A 286 0.36 12.38 -1.09
N ALA A 287 -0.08 11.75 0.00
CA ALA A 287 0.60 11.83 1.29
C ALA A 287 1.78 10.85 1.37
N SER A 288 2.78 11.13 2.20
CA SER A 288 3.89 10.20 2.39
C SER A 288 3.49 9.06 3.32
N PHE A 289 4.13 7.91 3.11
CA PHE A 289 4.00 6.75 3.96
C PHE A 289 4.96 6.81 5.16
N ASP A 290 4.74 5.91 6.12
CA ASP A 290 5.74 5.57 7.13
C ASP A 290 7.08 5.23 6.43
N ASN A 291 8.12 5.96 6.79
CA ASN A 291 9.47 5.87 6.20
C ASN A 291 10.48 5.16 7.11
N ARG A 292 10.04 4.57 8.23
CA ARG A 292 10.91 3.80 9.13
C ARG A 292 11.57 2.60 8.43
N LEU A 293 10.93 2.10 7.38
CA LEU A 293 11.42 0.99 6.56
C LEU A 293 11.78 1.51 5.18
N THR A 294 13.03 1.29 4.77
CA THR A 294 13.54 1.68 3.45
C THR A 294 14.14 0.46 2.78
N PRO A 295 13.78 0.14 1.51
CA PRO A 295 14.40 -0.93 0.75
C PRO A 295 15.93 -0.88 0.75
N GLY A 296 16.58 -2.03 0.84
CA GLY A 296 18.05 -2.12 0.91
C GLY A 296 18.62 -1.90 2.32
N ARG A 297 17.75 -1.78 3.33
CA ARG A 297 18.14 -1.75 4.75
C ARG A 297 17.59 -2.94 5.50
N GLU A 298 18.18 -3.23 6.64
CA GLU A 298 17.74 -4.27 7.58
C GLU A 298 17.66 -3.74 9.00
N PHE A 299 16.83 -4.38 9.81
CA PHE A 299 16.75 -4.11 11.25
C PHE A 299 16.60 -5.43 12.01
N THR A 300 17.00 -5.43 13.28
CA THR A 300 16.77 -6.57 14.18
C THR A 300 15.67 -6.22 15.17
N GLY A 301 14.66 -7.08 15.27
CA GLY A 301 13.53 -6.84 16.17
C GLY A 301 12.37 -7.81 15.97
N GLY A 302 11.35 -7.63 16.82
CA GLY A 302 10.12 -8.40 16.77
C GLY A 302 9.12 -7.86 15.74
N VAL A 303 8.53 -8.76 14.96
CA VAL A 303 7.32 -8.50 14.17
C VAL A 303 6.17 -9.36 14.70
N HIS A 304 4.95 -8.84 14.67
CA HIS A 304 3.77 -9.55 15.17
C HIS A 304 2.86 -9.91 14.00
N LEU A 305 2.54 -11.19 13.85
CA LEU A 305 1.80 -11.73 12.71
C LEU A 305 0.31 -11.44 12.83
N TYR A 306 -0.30 -10.93 11.76
CA TYR A 306 -1.77 -10.90 11.68
C TYR A 306 -2.34 -12.33 11.54
N PRO A 307 -3.54 -12.59 12.08
CA PRO A 307 -4.19 -13.89 11.93
C PRO A 307 -4.39 -14.29 10.46
N GLY A 308 -4.36 -15.60 10.20
CA GLY A 308 -4.50 -16.18 8.86
C GLY A 308 -3.28 -16.98 8.39
N GLY A 309 -2.28 -17.18 9.26
CA GLY A 309 -1.13 -18.05 9.03
C GLY A 309 -0.44 -17.77 7.69
N PRO A 310 -0.18 -18.81 6.86
CA PRO A 310 0.58 -18.69 5.62
C PRO A 310 -0.15 -17.91 4.51
N SER A 311 -1.35 -17.39 4.75
CA SER A 311 -2.12 -16.59 3.77
C SER A 311 -2.17 -15.09 4.06
N SER A 312 -1.82 -14.65 5.28
CA SER A 312 -1.95 -13.22 5.62
C SER A 312 -0.77 -12.39 5.17
N PHE A 313 0.45 -12.93 5.31
CA PHE A 313 1.76 -12.27 5.12
C PHE A 313 1.95 -10.94 5.87
N ARG A 314 0.93 -10.41 6.54
CA ARG A 314 0.92 -9.08 7.13
C ARG A 314 1.45 -9.15 8.54
N VAL A 315 2.29 -8.18 8.88
CA VAL A 315 2.82 -8.01 10.24
C VAL A 315 2.60 -6.59 10.74
N ALA A 316 2.56 -6.46 12.07
CA ALA A 316 2.75 -5.19 12.77
C ALA A 316 4.16 -5.14 13.36
N ILE A 317 4.79 -3.96 13.27
CA ILE A 317 5.99 -3.61 14.02
C ILE A 317 5.61 -2.66 15.16
N PRO A 318 6.31 -2.68 16.32
CA PRO A 318 6.10 -1.74 17.41
C PRO A 318 6.17 -0.26 16.98
N ASP A 319 5.60 0.62 17.81
CA ASP A 319 5.75 2.06 17.64
C ASP A 319 7.17 2.52 18.00
N GLY A 320 7.53 3.71 17.51
CA GLY A 320 8.86 4.30 17.71
C GLY A 320 9.80 4.08 16.54
N ASP A 321 11.02 4.58 16.69
CA ASP A 321 12.06 4.46 15.68
C ASP A 321 12.46 3.00 15.50
N VAL A 322 12.70 2.63 14.24
CA VAL A 322 13.27 1.34 13.86
C VAL A 322 14.68 1.61 13.35
N PRO A 323 15.72 1.47 14.19
CA PRO A 323 17.09 1.66 13.74
C PRO A 323 17.41 0.63 12.67
N THR A 324 17.59 1.11 11.45
CA THR A 324 17.95 0.28 10.30
C THR A 324 19.41 0.52 9.92
N VAL A 325 20.06 -0.50 9.37
CA VAL A 325 21.41 -0.42 8.79
C VAL A 325 21.37 -0.87 7.33
N PRO A 326 22.29 -0.42 6.46
CA PRO A 326 22.37 -0.96 5.10
C PRO A 326 22.59 -2.48 5.12
N ILE A 327 21.88 -3.20 4.26
CA ILE A 327 22.11 -4.64 4.06
C ILE A 327 23.56 -4.82 3.61
N GLN A 328 24.30 -5.72 4.26
CA GLN A 328 25.66 -6.07 3.84
C GLN A 328 25.68 -7.23 2.84
N ARG A 329 24.74 -8.16 2.98
CA ARG A 329 24.56 -9.33 2.13
C ARG A 329 23.09 -9.70 2.13
N LEU A 330 22.49 -9.94 0.97
CA LEU A 330 21.13 -10.46 0.92
C LEU A 330 21.14 -11.92 1.39
N ASN A 331 20.27 -12.24 2.34
CA ASN A 331 20.09 -13.59 2.85
C ASN A 331 18.76 -14.16 2.36
N VAL A 332 18.60 -14.16 1.03
CA VAL A 332 17.40 -14.64 0.34
C VAL A 332 17.82 -15.55 -0.81
N ALA A 333 17.29 -16.76 -0.83
CA ALA A 333 17.42 -17.66 -1.97
C ALA A 333 16.15 -17.56 -2.81
N GLY A 334 16.31 -17.31 -4.11
CA GLY A 334 15.20 -17.41 -5.04
C GLY A 334 14.85 -18.86 -5.32
N THR A 335 13.56 -19.11 -5.57
CA THR A 335 13.01 -20.41 -5.94
C THR A 335 12.74 -20.48 -7.46
N GLY A 336 12.49 -21.68 -7.98
CA GLY A 336 11.92 -21.84 -9.32
C GLY A 336 10.45 -21.39 -9.37
N ILE A 337 9.91 -21.19 -10.57
CA ILE A 337 8.51 -20.75 -10.72
C ILE A 337 7.54 -21.84 -10.25
N ASP A 338 7.82 -23.11 -10.53
CA ASP A 338 6.98 -24.23 -10.10
C ASP A 338 6.91 -24.37 -8.58
N ASP A 339 8.04 -24.21 -7.88
CA ASP A 339 8.09 -24.22 -6.41
C ASP A 339 7.26 -23.07 -5.82
N ALA A 340 7.36 -21.87 -6.42
CA ALA A 340 6.55 -20.73 -6.01
C ALA A 340 5.05 -20.96 -6.24
N LEU A 341 4.67 -21.62 -7.35
CA LEU A 341 3.28 -22.00 -7.62
C LEU A 341 2.78 -23.10 -6.70
N ALA A 342 3.62 -24.07 -6.34
CA ALA A 342 3.29 -25.12 -5.36
C ALA A 342 3.06 -24.51 -3.97
N ALA A 343 3.92 -23.59 -3.54
CA ALA A 343 3.76 -22.87 -2.28
C ALA A 343 2.50 -21.97 -2.29
N ARG A 344 2.20 -21.32 -3.43
CA ARG A 344 0.94 -20.61 -3.64
C ARG A 344 -0.28 -21.53 -3.51
N ALA A 345 -0.23 -22.74 -4.06
CA ALA A 345 -1.32 -23.71 -3.96
C ALA A 345 -1.58 -24.13 -2.50
N LEU A 346 -0.54 -24.28 -1.69
CA LEU A 346 -0.68 -24.52 -0.25
C LEU A 346 -1.33 -23.33 0.47
N ALA A 347 -0.95 -22.10 0.13
CA ALA A 347 -1.59 -20.90 0.68
C ALA A 347 -3.07 -20.78 0.26
N LEU A 348 -3.40 -21.15 -0.99
CA LEU A 348 -4.78 -21.19 -1.49
C LEU A 348 -5.65 -22.25 -0.81
N ALA A 349 -5.05 -23.34 -0.31
CA ALA A 349 -5.78 -24.33 0.49
C ALA A 349 -6.24 -23.75 1.84
N VAL A 350 -5.52 -22.76 2.38
CA VAL A 350 -5.88 -22.04 3.61
C VAL A 350 -6.80 -20.86 3.31
N ASP A 351 -6.50 -20.09 2.26
CA ASP A 351 -7.27 -18.93 1.80
C ASP A 351 -7.56 -19.02 0.28
N PRO A 352 -8.71 -19.61 -0.11
CA PRO A 352 -9.11 -19.72 -1.51
C PRO A 352 -9.30 -18.38 -2.24
N TRP A 353 -9.37 -17.27 -1.51
CA TRP A 353 -9.59 -15.92 -2.04
C TRP A 353 -8.29 -15.10 -2.14
N LEU A 354 -7.14 -15.75 -1.94
CA LEU A 354 -5.83 -15.09 -2.02
C LEU A 354 -5.54 -14.64 -3.46
N LEU A 355 -5.65 -13.33 -3.69
CA LEU A 355 -5.40 -12.72 -5.00
C LEU A 355 -3.92 -12.59 -5.34
N ARG A 356 -3.06 -12.42 -4.32
CA ARG A 356 -1.64 -12.09 -4.49
C ARG A 356 -0.81 -12.96 -3.55
N TYR A 357 0.09 -13.73 -4.12
CA TYR A 357 1.03 -14.56 -3.37
C TYR A 357 2.45 -14.00 -3.53
N PRO A 358 3.11 -13.57 -2.46
CA PRO A 358 4.48 -13.08 -2.54
C PRO A 358 5.46 -14.24 -2.72
N ALA A 359 6.46 -14.05 -3.57
CA ALA A 359 7.54 -15.01 -3.73
C ALA A 359 8.86 -14.32 -4.06
N ILE A 360 9.96 -15.01 -3.81
CA ILE A 360 11.26 -14.68 -4.38
C ILE A 360 11.57 -15.75 -5.43
N VAL A 361 11.54 -15.37 -6.70
CA VAL A 361 11.79 -16.29 -7.82
C VAL A 361 13.08 -15.92 -8.52
N THR A 362 13.88 -16.92 -8.89
CA THR A 362 15.07 -16.70 -9.73
C THR A 362 14.66 -16.80 -11.20
N ALA A 363 14.45 -15.66 -11.82
CA ALA A 363 13.93 -15.58 -13.18
C ALA A 363 14.65 -14.52 -14.03
N ARG A 364 14.46 -14.60 -15.35
CA ARG A 364 14.91 -13.63 -16.34
C ARG A 364 13.73 -13.06 -17.11
N ALA A 365 13.85 -11.80 -17.51
CA ALA A 365 12.86 -11.15 -18.38
C ALA A 365 12.98 -11.67 -19.82
N VAL A 366 11.90 -12.25 -20.35
CA VAL A 366 11.82 -12.74 -21.73
C VAL A 366 10.72 -11.98 -22.47
N GLN A 367 11.04 -11.45 -23.65
CA GLN A 367 10.06 -10.79 -24.52
C GLN A 367 10.00 -11.45 -25.89
N HIS A 368 8.83 -11.94 -26.26
CA HIS A 368 8.53 -12.42 -27.61
C HIS A 368 8.16 -11.23 -28.48
N SER A 369 8.61 -11.21 -29.74
CA SER A 369 8.38 -10.09 -30.66
C SER A 369 7.04 -10.17 -31.40
N ARG A 370 6.46 -11.36 -31.58
CA ARG A 370 5.19 -11.58 -32.30
C ARG A 370 4.39 -12.78 -31.74
N PRO A 371 3.21 -12.56 -31.12
CA PRO A 371 2.76 -11.28 -30.56
C PRO A 371 3.71 -10.79 -29.45
N LYS A 372 3.72 -9.48 -29.17
CA LYS A 372 4.52 -8.92 -28.07
C LYS A 372 3.99 -9.49 -26.75
N ARG A 373 4.72 -10.45 -26.16
CA ARG A 373 4.40 -11.04 -24.85
C ARG A 373 5.61 -11.02 -23.95
N ARG A 374 5.38 -10.67 -22.69
CA ARG A 374 6.40 -10.54 -21.65
C ARG A 374 6.20 -11.65 -20.64
N HIS A 375 7.29 -12.31 -20.28
CA HIS A 375 7.29 -13.36 -19.29
C HIS A 375 8.50 -13.23 -18.38
N LEU A 376 8.34 -13.66 -17.13
CA LEU A 376 9.46 -14.08 -16.31
C LEU A 376 9.64 -15.58 -16.52
N ALA A 377 10.85 -16.00 -16.88
CA ALA A 377 11.18 -17.41 -17.08
C ALA A 377 12.34 -17.82 -16.16
N ASP A 378 12.24 -18.99 -15.54
CA ASP A 378 13.30 -19.53 -14.67
C ASP A 378 14.37 -20.31 -15.45
N ALA A 379 15.23 -21.02 -14.72
CA ALA A 379 16.31 -21.83 -15.29
C ALA A 379 15.80 -23.06 -16.06
N ASP A 380 14.71 -23.65 -15.59
CA ASP A 380 14.10 -24.86 -16.15
C ASP A 380 13.17 -24.55 -17.34
N GLY A 381 12.90 -23.27 -17.58
CA GLY A 381 12.09 -22.79 -18.69
C GLY A 381 10.61 -22.65 -18.35
N ASN A 382 10.23 -22.85 -17.09
CA ASN A 382 8.90 -22.49 -16.60
C ASN A 382 8.76 -20.98 -16.67
N ALA A 383 7.56 -20.50 -17.00
CA ALA A 383 7.35 -19.08 -17.25
C ALA A 383 5.94 -18.62 -16.85
N LEU A 384 5.86 -17.40 -16.30
CA LEU A 384 4.62 -16.71 -16.00
C LEU A 384 4.52 -15.40 -16.79
N PRO A 385 3.33 -15.02 -17.29
CA PRO A 385 3.12 -13.71 -17.92
C PRO A 385 3.49 -12.57 -16.96
N ALA A 386 4.33 -11.63 -17.40
CA ALA A 386 4.74 -10.51 -16.56
C ALA A 386 3.70 -9.39 -16.60
N ILE A 387 3.20 -8.98 -15.43
CA ILE A 387 2.24 -7.89 -15.24
C ILE A 387 3.02 -6.63 -14.88
N CYS A 388 3.58 -5.96 -15.89
CA CYS A 388 4.28 -4.69 -15.68
C CYS A 388 4.15 -3.78 -16.91
N ASP A 389 4.09 -2.49 -16.65
CA ASP A 389 4.12 -1.46 -17.69
C ASP A 389 5.48 -1.40 -18.41
N ASP A 390 5.57 -0.57 -19.44
CA ASP A 390 6.76 -0.44 -20.27
C ASP A 390 7.98 0.10 -19.49
N ASP A 391 7.76 0.99 -18.51
CA ASP A 391 8.83 1.61 -17.74
C ASP A 391 9.45 0.62 -16.75
N ARG A 392 8.62 -0.08 -15.98
CA ARG A 392 9.06 -1.15 -15.06
C ARG A 392 9.74 -2.29 -15.82
N TRP A 393 9.22 -2.65 -17.00
CA TRP A 393 9.83 -3.66 -17.84
C TRP A 393 11.23 -3.24 -18.35
N ALA A 394 11.38 -1.99 -18.80
CA ALA A 394 12.67 -1.48 -19.26
C ALA A 394 13.71 -1.46 -18.12
N ARG A 395 13.32 -1.06 -16.91
CA ARG A 395 14.19 -1.11 -15.72
C ARG A 395 14.61 -2.53 -15.36
N LEU A 396 13.67 -3.47 -15.41
CA LEU A 396 13.94 -4.88 -15.17
C LEU A 396 14.95 -5.44 -16.19
N GLN A 397 14.77 -5.14 -17.48
CA GLN A 397 15.71 -5.58 -18.51
C GLN A 397 17.09 -4.96 -18.35
N ALA A 398 17.15 -3.66 -18.06
CA ALA A 398 18.41 -2.94 -17.87
C ALA A 398 19.18 -3.46 -16.63
N GLY A 399 18.47 -3.68 -15.50
CA GLY A 399 19.09 -4.14 -14.26
C GLY A 399 19.53 -5.60 -14.29
N THR A 400 18.74 -6.49 -14.90
CA THR A 400 19.09 -7.92 -14.99
C THR A 400 20.09 -8.21 -16.12
N GLY A 401 20.11 -7.39 -17.18
CA GLY A 401 20.84 -7.67 -18.41
C GLY A 401 20.38 -8.97 -19.09
N GLY A 402 19.13 -9.38 -18.86
CA GLY A 402 18.56 -10.64 -19.36
C GLY A 402 19.05 -11.90 -18.64
N ARG A 403 19.80 -11.76 -17.55
CA ARG A 403 20.29 -12.89 -16.75
C ARG A 403 19.25 -13.34 -15.73
N LEU A 404 19.38 -14.59 -15.27
CA LEU A 404 18.65 -15.07 -14.10
C LEU A 404 19.07 -14.25 -12.88
N GLN A 405 18.09 -13.71 -12.17
CA GLN A 405 18.27 -12.93 -10.96
C GLN A 405 17.14 -13.26 -9.98
N PRO A 406 17.39 -13.27 -8.66
CA PRO A 406 16.32 -13.32 -7.69
C PRO A 406 15.48 -12.03 -7.75
N LEU A 407 14.17 -12.20 -7.87
CA LEU A 407 13.19 -11.12 -7.97
C LEU A 407 12.16 -11.30 -6.86
N LEU A 408 11.87 -10.23 -6.12
CA LEU A 408 10.66 -10.16 -5.32
C LEU A 408 9.47 -9.96 -6.25
N VAL A 409 8.48 -10.83 -6.19
CA VAL A 409 7.30 -10.81 -7.05
C VAL A 409 6.01 -11.03 -6.26
N GLU A 410 4.89 -10.57 -6.82
CA GLU A 410 3.54 -11.00 -6.42
C GLU A 410 2.93 -11.82 -7.57
N ILE A 411 2.62 -13.09 -7.31
CA ILE A 411 1.93 -13.99 -8.24
C ILE A 411 0.42 -13.79 -8.08
N THR A 412 -0.27 -13.50 -9.19
CA THR A 412 -1.71 -13.32 -9.29
C THR A 412 -2.34 -14.39 -10.21
N PRO A 413 -3.68 -14.48 -10.32
CA PRO A 413 -4.31 -15.36 -11.30
C PRO A 413 -3.91 -15.05 -12.76
N ASP A 414 -3.57 -13.80 -13.06
CA ASP A 414 -3.30 -13.33 -14.42
C ASP A 414 -1.80 -13.39 -14.80
N GLY A 415 -0.92 -13.67 -13.85
CA GLY A 415 0.53 -13.66 -14.08
C GLY A 415 1.34 -13.27 -12.84
N VAL A 416 2.49 -12.63 -13.08
CA VAL A 416 3.46 -12.28 -12.04
C VAL A 416 3.85 -10.81 -12.13
N ASP A 417 3.71 -10.07 -11.04
CA ASP A 417 4.07 -8.65 -10.90
C ASP A 417 5.48 -8.54 -10.26
N PRO A 418 6.52 -8.18 -11.02
CA PRO A 418 7.84 -7.98 -10.47
C PRO A 418 7.92 -6.67 -9.67
N LEU A 419 8.28 -6.78 -8.39
CA LEU A 419 8.32 -5.64 -7.46
C LEU A 419 9.73 -5.09 -7.29
N ALA A 420 10.72 -5.97 -7.12
CA ALA A 420 12.10 -5.57 -6.91
C ALA A 420 13.09 -6.59 -7.47
N MET A 421 14.21 -6.07 -7.98
CA MET A 421 15.39 -6.87 -8.27
C MET A 421 16.24 -6.98 -7.01
N LEU A 422 16.73 -8.18 -6.72
CA LEU A 422 17.57 -8.46 -5.56
C LEU A 422 18.98 -8.81 -6.06
N ASN A 423 20.00 -8.06 -5.65
CA ASN A 423 21.39 -8.34 -6.02
C ASN A 423 22.38 -8.07 -4.88
N ASP A 424 23.45 -8.87 -4.84
CA ASP A 424 24.55 -8.76 -3.88
C ASP A 424 25.68 -7.82 -4.36
N ALA A 425 25.44 -6.98 -5.38
CA ALA A 425 26.48 -6.12 -5.93
C ALA A 425 26.94 -5.07 -4.90
N ALA A 426 28.25 -4.77 -4.85
CA ALA A 426 28.81 -3.88 -3.82
C ALA A 426 28.33 -2.41 -3.96
N PRO A 427 28.21 -1.66 -2.84
CA PRO A 427 27.97 -0.20 -2.77
C PRO A 427 28.88 0.63 -3.67
N SER A 428 28.47 0.88 -4.92
CA SER A 428 28.90 2.08 -5.62
C SER A 428 28.17 3.28 -5.01
N ARG A 429 28.65 4.52 -5.24
CA ARG A 429 27.87 5.74 -4.91
C ARG A 429 26.47 5.77 -5.57
N LEU A 430 26.16 4.75 -6.38
CA LEU A 430 24.92 4.53 -7.10
C LEU A 430 24.22 3.19 -6.77
N THR A 431 24.85 2.22 -6.07
CA THR A 431 24.25 0.88 -5.82
C THR A 431 24.96 0.11 -4.70
N GLY A 432 24.38 0.01 -3.48
CA GLY A 432 24.64 -1.06 -2.49
C GLY A 432 24.31 -2.46 -3.01
N PRO A 433 24.31 -3.53 -2.19
CA PRO A 433 23.48 -4.69 -2.52
C PRO A 433 22.08 -4.14 -2.75
N ALA A 434 21.68 -4.12 -4.01
CA ALA A 434 20.64 -3.22 -4.47
C ALA A 434 19.34 -4.01 -4.51
N VAL A 435 18.55 -3.82 -3.48
CA VAL A 435 17.11 -3.88 -3.65
C VAL A 435 16.74 -2.71 -4.56
N THR A 436 16.50 -3.01 -5.83
CA THR A 436 16.03 -2.00 -6.79
C THR A 436 14.54 -2.20 -6.97
N ALA A 437 13.73 -1.38 -6.32
CA ALA A 437 12.30 -1.31 -6.60
C ALA A 437 12.10 -0.89 -8.06
N LEU A 438 11.23 -1.60 -8.77
CA LEU A 438 11.03 -1.44 -10.22
C LEU A 438 10.14 -0.27 -10.59
#